data_AF-A0A3B9NPT2-F1
#
_entry.id   AF-A0A3B9NPT2-F1
#
_cell.length_a   1.000
_cell.length_b   1.000
_cell.length_c   1.000
_cell.angle_alpha   90.00
_cell.angle_beta   90.00
_cell.angle_gamma   90.00
#
_symmetry.space_group_name_H-M   'P 1'
#
loop_
_entity.id
_entity.type
_entity.pdbx_description
1 polymer ?
#
loop_
_entity_poly.entity_id
_entity_poly.type
_entity_poly.pdbx_seq_one_letter_code
_entity_poly.pdbx_strand_id
1 'polypeptide(L)'
;SLENADQALLTINLPEDAKILWRSFRRKAYLRFTPLGGTDNQNGSFITCTRPGAIKTARKIVINRQGRFRVAQFDPEVLATRLGQKGC
;
A
#
# COMPACT_ATOMS: atom_id res chain seq x y z
N SER A 1 -21.42 -8.06 -1.75
CA SER A 1 -21.94 -7.93 -3.11
C SER A 1 -21.56 -6.54 -3.59
N LEU A 2 -20.71 -6.42 -4.61
CA LEU A 2 -20.52 -5.15 -5.32
C LEU A 2 -21.77 -5.01 -6.18
N GLU A 3 -22.56 -3.98 -5.93
CA GLU A 3 -23.81 -3.75 -6.66
C GLU A 3 -23.47 -3.49 -8.14
N ASN A 4 -24.33 -3.96 -9.04
CA ASN A 4 -24.15 -4.06 -10.51
C ASN A 4 -23.82 -2.74 -11.26
N ALA A 5 -23.51 -1.64 -10.56
CA ALA A 5 -23.16 -0.34 -11.12
C ALA A 5 -21.69 0.07 -10.91
N ASP A 6 -20.92 -0.67 -10.09
CA ASP A 6 -19.52 -0.32 -9.85
C ASP A 6 -18.65 -0.65 -11.07
N GLN A 7 -18.06 0.37 -11.69
CA GLN A 7 -17.10 0.23 -12.77
C GLN A 7 -15.70 0.65 -12.31
N ALA A 8 -14.68 -0.12 -12.72
CA ALA A 8 -13.29 0.29 -12.56
C ALA A 8 -13.01 1.51 -13.44
N LEU A 9 -12.76 2.66 -12.81
CA LEU A 9 -12.40 3.90 -13.52
C LEU A 9 -10.94 3.88 -14.02
N LEU A 10 -10.07 3.17 -13.31
CA LEU A 10 -8.65 3.03 -13.63
C LEU A 10 -8.14 1.68 -13.16
N THR A 11 -7.51 0.94 -14.06
CA THR A 11 -6.78 -0.29 -13.77
C THR A 11 -5.34 -0.12 -14.20
N ILE A 12 -4.40 -0.38 -13.30
CA ILE A 12 -2.97 -0.31 -13.56
C ILE A 12 -2.41 -1.73 -13.45
N ASN A 13 -1.80 -2.21 -14.52
CA ASN A 13 -1.04 -3.46 -14.50
C ASN A 13 0.35 -3.19 -13.94
N LEU A 14 0.74 -3.96 -12.93
CA LEU A 14 2.08 -3.90 -12.38
C LEU A 14 3.03 -4.74 -13.24
N PRO A 15 4.32 -4.36 -13.36
CA PRO A 15 5.36 -5.28 -13.83
C PRO A 15 5.31 -6.60 -13.06
N GLU A 16 5.66 -7.71 -13.71
CA GLU A 16 5.54 -9.07 -13.16
C GLU A 16 6.27 -9.25 -11.81
N ASP A 17 7.38 -8.55 -11.69
CA ASP A 17 8.30 -8.56 -10.57
C ASP A 17 7.97 -7.49 -9.50
N ALA A 18 7.10 -6.53 -9.83
CA ALA A 18 6.66 -5.53 -8.88
C ALA A 18 5.65 -6.09 -7.88
N LYS A 19 5.77 -5.67 -6.61
CA LYS A 19 4.86 -6.07 -5.53
C LYS A 19 4.37 -4.86 -4.77
N ILE A 20 3.08 -4.87 -4.42
CA ILE A 20 2.46 -3.91 -3.51
C ILE A 20 1.82 -4.69 -2.37
N LEU A 21 2.22 -4.40 -1.14
CA LEU A 21 1.57 -4.94 0.05
C LEU A 21 0.77 -3.84 0.73
N TRP A 22 -0.50 -4.14 1.02
CA TRP A 22 -1.37 -3.27 1.79
C TRP A 22 -1.54 -3.79 3.22
N ARG A 23 -1.18 -2.98 4.21
CA ARG A 23 -1.39 -3.27 5.63
C ARG A 23 -2.30 -2.22 6.24
N SER A 24 -3.60 -2.48 6.21
CA SER A 24 -4.62 -1.63 6.81
C SER A 24 -4.87 -1.92 8.29
N PHE A 25 -5.39 -0.91 8.98
CA PHE A 25 -6.12 -1.08 10.21
C PHE A 25 -7.30 -2.03 9.98
N ARG A 26 -7.49 -3.01 10.89
CA ARG A 26 -8.50 -4.10 10.76
C ARG A 26 -8.31 -5.04 9.55
N ARG A 27 -7.14 -5.04 8.89
CA ARG A 27 -6.74 -6.04 7.88
C ARG A 27 -7.71 -6.15 6.68
N LYS A 28 -8.29 -5.04 6.24
CA LYS A 28 -9.03 -4.96 4.98
C LYS A 28 -8.07 -4.97 3.78
N ALA A 29 -8.38 -5.73 2.75
CA ALA A 29 -7.58 -5.84 1.53
C ALA A 29 -7.72 -4.62 0.58
N TYR A 30 -8.54 -3.64 0.95
CA TYR A 30 -8.80 -2.44 0.16
C TYR A 30 -8.68 -1.18 1.03
N LEU A 31 -8.66 -0.03 0.37
CA LEU A 31 -8.75 1.29 0.97
C LEU A 31 -9.93 2.04 0.34
N ARG A 32 -10.89 2.43 1.16
CA ARG A 32 -12.04 3.24 0.79
C ARG A 32 -11.89 4.63 1.40
N PHE A 33 -12.01 5.65 0.55
CA PHE A 33 -12.15 7.04 0.98
C PHE A 33 -13.63 7.38 1.16
N THR A 34 -13.91 8.28 2.09
CA THR A 34 -15.22 8.91 2.26
C THR A 34 -15.33 10.11 1.31
N PRO A 35 -16.55 10.61 1.03
CA PRO A 35 -16.73 11.82 0.22
C PRO A 35 -16.00 13.07 0.76
N LEU A 36 -15.64 13.08 2.05
CA LEU A 36 -14.90 14.17 2.70
C LEU A 36 -13.37 13.99 2.62
N GLY A 37 -12.88 12.98 1.90
CA GLY A 37 -11.45 12.71 1.71
C GLY A 37 -10.79 11.93 2.86
N GLY A 38 -11.52 11.61 3.94
CA GLY A 38 -11.05 10.72 4.99
C GLY A 38 -11.01 9.26 4.56
N THR A 39 -10.34 8.40 5.30
CA THR A 39 -10.47 6.94 5.09
C THR A 39 -11.63 6.41 5.92
N ASP A 40 -12.28 5.37 5.42
CA ASP A 40 -13.35 4.69 6.15
C ASP A 40 -12.81 3.69 7.18
N ASN A 41 -12.03 4.21 8.14
CA ASN A 41 -11.33 3.45 9.18
C ASN A 41 -10.42 2.34 8.62
N GLN A 42 -9.85 2.61 7.45
CA GLN A 42 -8.96 1.72 6.71
C GLN A 42 -7.59 2.38 6.50
N ASN A 43 -7.21 3.34 7.34
CA ASN A 43 -5.86 3.88 7.35
C ASN A 43 -4.80 2.79 7.53
N GLY A 44 -3.58 3.01 7.05
CA GLY A 44 -2.58 1.95 7.01
C GLY A 44 -1.31 2.35 6.28
N SER A 45 -0.59 1.35 5.79
CA SER A 45 0.59 1.60 4.95
C SER A 45 0.69 0.64 3.77
N PHE A 46 1.02 1.20 2.62
CA PHE A 46 1.54 0.45 1.49
C PHE A 46 3.03 0.23 1.64
N ILE A 47 3.49 -0.93 1.20
CA ILE A 47 4.91 -1.21 0.93
C ILE A 47 4.99 -1.53 -0.56
N THR A 48 5.75 -0.75 -1.31
CA THR A 48 5.92 -0.94 -2.75
C THR A 48 7.34 -1.40 -3.03
N CYS A 49 7.47 -2.37 -3.94
CA CYS A 49 8.73 -2.95 -4.34
C CYS A 49 8.79 -2.97 -5.86
N THR A 50 9.77 -2.26 -6.42
CA THR A 50 9.95 -2.14 -7.88
C THR A 50 10.72 -3.28 -8.51
N ARG A 51 11.43 -4.10 -7.72
CA ARG A 51 12.08 -5.35 -8.14
C ARG A 51 12.37 -6.26 -6.93
N PRO A 52 12.22 -7.59 -7.03
CA PRO A 52 12.66 -8.52 -6.00
C PRO A 52 14.16 -8.36 -5.74
N GLY A 53 14.58 -8.29 -4.47
CA GLY A 53 15.97 -8.03 -4.08
C GLY A 53 16.45 -6.57 -4.17
N ALA A 54 15.66 -5.63 -4.71
CA ALA A 54 16.00 -4.20 -4.73
C ALA A 54 15.47 -3.45 -3.51
N ILE A 55 15.75 -3.93 -2.29
CA ILE A 55 15.20 -3.36 -1.04
C ILE A 55 15.47 -1.85 -0.88
N LYS A 56 16.57 -1.37 -1.46
CA LYS A 56 16.94 0.07 -1.52
C LYS A 56 15.89 0.93 -2.25
N THR A 57 15.11 0.32 -3.14
CA THR A 57 14.04 0.98 -3.90
C THR A 57 12.67 0.81 -3.26
N ALA A 58 12.54 -0.01 -2.23
CA ALA A 58 11.28 -0.17 -1.55
C ALA A 58 10.84 1.15 -0.90
N ARG A 59 9.53 1.42 -0.93
CA ARG A 59 8.94 2.61 -0.31
C ARG A 59 7.83 2.18 0.62
N LYS A 60 7.72 2.86 1.75
CA LYS A 60 6.56 2.75 2.63
C LYS A 60 5.75 4.02 2.57
N ILE A 61 4.51 3.90 2.10
CA ILE A 61 3.57 5.01 2.01
C ILE A 61 2.55 4.84 3.12
N VAL A 62 2.48 5.80 4.04
CA VAL A 62 1.54 5.78 5.16
C VAL A 62 0.35 6.65 4.81
N ILE A 63 -0.86 6.14 5.03
CA ILE A 63 -2.13 6.87 4.86
C ILE A 63 -2.81 6.93 6.22
N ASN A 64 -3.06 8.15 6.70
CA ASN A 64 -3.72 8.35 8.00
C ASN A 64 -5.26 8.29 7.87
N ARG A 65 -5.98 8.43 8.99
CA ARG A 65 -7.46 8.39 9.00
C ARG A 65 -8.10 9.57 8.25
N GLN A 66 -7.42 10.70 8.16
CA GLN A 66 -7.86 11.87 7.40
C GLN A 66 -7.55 11.75 5.89
N GLY A 67 -7.03 10.59 5.44
CA GLY A 67 -6.71 10.35 4.02
C GLY A 67 -5.40 10.97 3.54
N ARG A 68 -4.68 11.68 4.39
CA ARG A 68 -3.37 12.24 4.04
C ARG A 68 -2.35 11.12 3.89
N PHE A 69 -1.71 11.06 2.73
CA PHE A 69 -0.58 10.19 2.49
C PHE A 69 0.75 10.89 2.79
N ARG A 70 1.74 10.09 3.18
CA ARG A 70 3.14 10.50 3.25
C ARG A 70 4.05 9.35 2.88
N VAL A 71 5.13 9.63 2.16
CA VAL A 71 6.23 8.68 2.02
C VAL A 71 7.01 8.72 3.32
N ALA A 72 7.07 7.58 4.00
CA ALA A 72 7.82 7.50 5.23
C ALA A 72 9.31 7.35 4.91
N GLN A 73 10.12 8.18 5.56
CA GLN A 73 11.56 8.02 5.54
C GLN A 73 11.89 6.78 6.37
N PHE A 74 12.49 5.78 5.72
CA PHE A 74 12.96 4.57 6.36
C PHE A 74 14.39 4.32 5.95
N ASP A 75 15.17 3.81 6.89
CA ASP A 75 16.40 3.12 6.57
C ASP A 75 16.05 1.83 5.79
N PRO A 76 16.59 1.65 4.57
CA PRO A 76 16.38 0.44 3.78
C PRO A 76 16.72 -0.85 4.51
N GLU A 77 17.71 -0.85 5.42
CA GLU A 77 18.11 -2.04 6.19
C GLU A 77 17.02 -2.43 7.20
N VAL A 78 16.44 -1.46 7.90
CA VAL A 78 15.34 -1.71 8.86
C VAL A 78 14.11 -2.27 8.13
N LEU A 79 13.85 -1.80 6.91
CA LEU A 79 12.76 -2.34 6.08
C LEU A 79 13.07 -3.77 5.62
N ALA A 80 14.33 -4.05 5.25
CA ALA A 80 14.79 -5.40 4.91
C ALA A 80 14.56 -6.38 6.06
N THR A 81 14.97 -6.03 7.28
CA THR A 81 14.79 -6.89 8.46
C THR A 81 13.31 -7.16 8.74
N ARG A 82 12.42 -6.17 8.56
CA ARG A 82 10.97 -6.35 8.77
C ARG A 82 10.29 -7.17 7.68
N LEU A 83 10.82 -7.16 6.46
CA LEU A 83 10.32 -7.98 5.37
C LEU A 83 10.88 -9.42 5.43
N GLY A 84 12.03 -9.61 6.07
CA GLY A 84 12.67 -10.90 6.30
C GLY A 84 13.31 -11.50 5.04
N GLN A 85 13.67 -12.79 5.08
CA GLN A 85 14.30 -13.52 3.95
C GLN A 85 13.47 -13.54 2.66
N LYS A 86 12.18 -13.21 2.74
CA LYS A 86 11.34 -13.10 1.54
C LYS A 86 11.68 -11.87 0.70
N GLY A 87 12.48 -10.93 1.23
CA GLY A 87 12.67 -9.64 0.60
C GLY A 87 11.31 -9.00 0.27
N CYS A 88 11.33 -8.02 -0.61
CA CYS A 88 10.34 -8.12 -1.67
C CYS A 88 10.88 -9.15 -2.68
#